data_AF-A0A0D8XCV0-F1
#
_entry.id   AF-A0A0D8XCV0-F1
#
_cell.length_a   1.000
_cell.length_b   1.000
_cell.length_c   1.000
_cell.angle_alpha   90.00
_cell.angle_beta   90.00
_cell.angle_gamma   90.00
#
_symmetry.space_group_name_H-M   'P 1'
#
loop_
_entity.id
_entity.type
_entity.pdbx_description
1 polymer ?
#
loop_
_entity_poly.entity_id
_entity_poly.type
_entity_poly.pdbx_seq_one_letter_code
_entity_poly.pdbx_strand_id
1 'polypeptide(L)'
;MFVTIEHGLFTAQMPVHDNVWFLSDRTCLVRDVEAIPEEIKLHLTSKTTMAQQLLYPLTSLLIDEIAQPLRRLRPTPEEISALKVLMLMKPTIIRESEGVPLASSDELRLLSNVRDKVLTGLHAYYFASGEENPEERLSDLLMLSGGVAICAAQELEGLHLLRFFDMARFDDDCAKLLFGG
;
A
#
# COMPACT_ATOMS: atom_id res chain seq x y z
N MET A 1 2.17 3.77 -2.06
CA MET A 1 1.51 4.03 -0.76
C MET A 1 -0.01 4.11 -0.92
N PHE A 2 -0.55 5.13 -1.58
CA PHE A 2 -2.01 5.26 -1.79
C PHE A 2 -2.59 4.11 -2.62
N VAL A 3 -2.01 3.86 -3.80
CA VAL A 3 -2.44 2.74 -4.67
C VAL A 3 -2.33 1.39 -3.94
N THR A 4 -1.22 1.20 -3.21
CA THR A 4 -0.94 0.01 -2.40
C THR A 4 -2.04 -0.29 -1.38
N ILE A 5 -2.46 0.71 -0.59
CA ILE A 5 -3.52 0.51 0.42
C ILE A 5 -4.90 0.28 -0.20
N GLU A 6 -5.21 0.91 -1.34
CA GLU A 6 -6.49 0.68 -2.04
C GLU A 6 -6.60 -0.75 -2.58
N HIS A 7 -5.56 -1.25 -3.25
CA HIS A 7 -5.53 -2.65 -3.69
C HIS A 7 -5.49 -3.63 -2.52
N GLY A 8 -4.84 -3.26 -1.42
CA GLY A 8 -4.88 -4.03 -0.17
C GLY A 8 -6.27 -4.14 0.42
N LEU A 9 -7.02 -3.04 0.46
CA LEU A 9 -8.42 -3.02 0.91
C LEU A 9 -9.30 -3.87 0.02
N PHE A 10 -9.15 -3.73 -1.30
CA PHE A 10 -9.87 -4.54 -2.27
C PHE A 10 -9.57 -6.04 -2.06
N THR A 11 -8.30 -6.42 -1.95
CA THR A 11 -7.86 -7.79 -1.70
C THR A 11 -8.38 -8.34 -0.36
N ALA A 12 -8.38 -7.53 0.70
CA ALA A 12 -8.85 -7.93 2.01
C ALA A 12 -10.36 -8.26 2.03
N GLN A 13 -11.14 -7.63 1.15
CA GLN A 13 -12.58 -7.84 0.98
C GLN A 13 -12.93 -9.04 0.08
N MET A 14 -11.99 -9.52 -0.74
CA MET A 14 -12.18 -10.72 -1.54
C MET A 14 -12.16 -11.99 -0.68
N PRO A 15 -12.71 -13.12 -1.19
CA PRO A 15 -12.60 -14.41 -0.52
C PRO A 15 -11.16 -14.70 -0.08
N VAL A 16 -11.01 -15.30 1.10
CA VAL A 16 -9.70 -15.55 1.70
C VAL A 16 -8.88 -16.43 0.77
N HIS A 17 -7.73 -15.90 0.35
CA HIS A 17 -6.77 -16.59 -0.47
C HIS A 17 -5.37 -16.10 -0.11
N ASP A 18 -4.46 -17.02 0.16
CA ASP A 18 -3.10 -16.69 0.62
C ASP A 18 -2.11 -16.53 -0.53
N ASN A 19 -2.56 -16.78 -1.77
CA ASN A 19 -1.70 -16.83 -2.94
C ASN A 19 -1.98 -15.72 -3.96
N VAL A 20 -2.98 -14.86 -3.74
CA VAL A 20 -3.43 -13.87 -4.74
C VAL A 20 -3.57 -12.49 -4.13
N TRP A 21 -2.99 -11.51 -4.82
CA TRP A 21 -3.21 -10.08 -4.60
C TRP A 21 -4.08 -9.53 -5.72
N PHE A 22 -5.24 -8.98 -5.39
CA PHE A 22 -6.20 -8.49 -6.38
C PHE A 22 -5.99 -7.02 -6.70
N LEU A 23 -6.09 -6.69 -7.98
CA LEU A 23 -6.08 -5.33 -8.49
C LEU A 23 -7.52 -4.90 -8.80
N SER A 24 -7.79 -3.59 -8.72
CA SER A 24 -9.14 -3.05 -8.88
C SER A 24 -9.69 -3.17 -10.31
N ASP A 25 -8.81 -3.43 -11.28
CA ASP A 25 -9.16 -3.67 -12.69
C ASP A 25 -9.53 -5.14 -12.98
N ARG A 26 -9.70 -5.96 -11.93
CA ARG A 26 -10.00 -7.39 -11.98
C ARG A 26 -8.85 -8.27 -12.45
N THR A 27 -7.62 -7.73 -12.49
CA THR A 27 -6.41 -8.53 -12.63
C THR A 27 -5.84 -8.89 -11.27
N CYS A 28 -4.78 -9.70 -11.23
CA CYS A 28 -4.14 -10.08 -9.99
C CYS A 28 -2.65 -10.40 -10.14
N LEU A 29 -1.94 -10.32 -9.02
CA LEU A 29 -0.61 -10.88 -8.86
C LEU A 29 -0.71 -12.19 -8.09
N VAL A 30 0.14 -13.15 -8.44
CA VAL A 30 0.17 -14.44 -7.77
C VAL A 30 1.50 -14.62 -7.08
N ARG A 31 1.44 -15.03 -5.82
CA ARG A 31 2.63 -15.36 -5.03
C ARG A 31 3.31 -16.59 -5.65
N ASP A 32 2.67 -17.73 -5.64
CA ASP A 32 3.18 -18.98 -6.18
C ASP A 32 2.40 -19.37 -7.44
N VAL A 33 3.09 -19.28 -8.58
CA VAL A 33 2.54 -19.69 -9.90
C VAL A 33 2.27 -21.19 -9.93
N GLU A 34 3.06 -22.00 -9.22
CA GLU A 34 2.87 -23.45 -9.20
C GLU A 34 1.62 -23.88 -8.44
N ALA A 35 1.17 -23.06 -7.49
CA ALA A 35 -0.06 -23.27 -6.73
C ALA A 35 -1.34 -22.81 -7.47
N ILE A 36 -1.23 -22.29 -8.69
CA ILE A 36 -2.39 -21.94 -9.53
C ILE A 36 -3.01 -23.22 -10.13
N PRO A 37 -4.34 -23.31 -10.31
CA PRO A 37 -4.98 -24.38 -11.07
C PRO A 37 -4.40 -24.57 -12.48
N GLU A 38 -4.22 -25.82 -12.91
CA GLU A 38 -3.64 -26.16 -14.22
C GLU A 38 -4.42 -25.56 -15.39
N GLU A 39 -5.75 -25.44 -15.26
CA GLU A 39 -6.60 -24.81 -16.27
C GLU A 39 -6.20 -23.36 -16.55
N ILE A 40 -5.74 -22.65 -15.51
CA ILE A 40 -5.28 -21.25 -15.64
C ILE A 40 -3.82 -21.23 -16.15
N LYS A 41 -2.96 -22.15 -15.69
CA LYS A 41 -1.55 -22.23 -16.13
C LYS A 41 -1.43 -22.39 -17.65
N LEU A 42 -2.36 -23.13 -18.28
CA LEU A 42 -2.41 -23.30 -19.75
C LEU A 42 -2.55 -21.98 -20.52
N HIS A 43 -3.04 -20.93 -19.88
CA HIS A 43 -3.21 -19.60 -20.48
C HIS A 43 -2.04 -18.64 -20.17
N LEU A 44 -1.06 -19.06 -19.35
CA LEU A 44 0.10 -18.24 -19.02
C LEU A 44 1.17 -18.32 -20.10
N THR A 45 1.64 -17.17 -20.54
CA THR A 45 2.82 -17.09 -21.41
C THR A 45 4.09 -17.20 -20.58
N SER A 46 5.20 -17.66 -21.18
CA SER A 46 6.51 -17.68 -20.50
C SER A 46 6.92 -16.29 -20.00
N LYS A 47 6.56 -15.22 -20.72
CA LYS A 47 6.78 -13.84 -20.31
C LYS A 47 5.99 -13.50 -19.04
N THR A 48 4.71 -13.88 -18.99
CA THR A 48 3.85 -13.67 -17.81
C THR A 48 4.38 -14.44 -16.61
N THR A 49 4.76 -15.72 -16.78
CA THR A 49 5.33 -16.54 -15.71
C THR A 49 6.61 -15.92 -15.16
N MET A 50 7.52 -15.49 -16.03
CA MET A 50 8.78 -14.86 -15.61
C MET A 50 8.53 -13.53 -14.88
N ALA A 51 7.58 -12.73 -15.34
CA ALA A 51 7.19 -11.48 -14.66
C ALA A 51 6.64 -11.76 -13.25
N GLN A 52 5.76 -12.76 -13.10
CA GLN A 52 5.23 -13.14 -11.78
C GLN A 52 6.34 -13.66 -10.85
N GLN A 53 7.28 -14.46 -11.37
CA GLN A 53 8.43 -14.92 -10.60
C GLN A 53 9.33 -13.77 -10.12
N LEU A 54 9.56 -12.75 -10.94
CA LEU A 54 10.29 -11.55 -10.52
C LEU A 54 9.54 -10.76 -9.43
N LEU A 55 8.21 -10.73 -9.50
CA LEU A 55 7.35 -10.03 -8.54
C LEU A 55 7.00 -10.87 -7.31
N TYR A 56 7.46 -12.13 -7.21
CA TYR A 56 7.14 -13.02 -6.09
C TYR A 56 7.43 -12.41 -4.71
N PRO A 57 8.62 -11.82 -4.45
CA PRO A 57 8.93 -11.23 -3.16
C PRO A 57 7.96 -10.08 -2.81
N LEU A 58 7.64 -9.24 -3.79
CA LEU A 58 6.69 -8.16 -3.65
C LEU A 58 5.28 -8.69 -3.36
N THR A 59 4.81 -9.67 -4.13
CA THR A 59 3.45 -10.22 -3.97
C THR A 59 3.28 -10.90 -2.61
N SER A 60 4.33 -11.55 -2.13
CA SER A 60 4.36 -12.12 -0.77
C SER A 60 4.18 -11.04 0.28
N LEU A 61 4.99 -9.98 0.22
CA LEU A 61 4.92 -8.83 1.13
C LEU A 61 3.57 -8.13 1.09
N LEU A 62 3.02 -7.87 -0.10
CA LEU A 62 1.70 -7.24 -0.25
C LEU A 62 0.61 -8.04 0.47
N ILE A 63 0.62 -9.35 0.33
CA ILE A 63 -0.37 -10.21 1.02
C ILE A 63 -0.13 -10.20 2.53
N ASP A 64 1.10 -10.42 2.98
CA ASP A 64 1.41 -10.64 4.41
C ASP A 64 1.39 -9.36 5.24
N GLU A 65 1.84 -8.24 4.67
CA GLU A 65 1.98 -6.96 5.37
C GLU A 65 0.76 -6.04 5.18
N ILE A 66 -0.07 -6.28 4.16
CA ILE A 66 -1.21 -5.42 3.84
C ILE A 66 -2.53 -6.18 3.89
N ALA A 67 -2.73 -7.16 3.00
CA ALA A 67 -4.05 -7.78 2.84
C ALA A 67 -4.48 -8.56 4.09
N GLN A 68 -3.58 -9.37 4.68
CA GLN A 68 -3.89 -10.13 5.88
C GLN A 68 -4.10 -9.23 7.11
N PRO A 69 -3.24 -8.22 7.38
CA PRO A 69 -3.49 -7.25 8.45
C PRO A 69 -4.80 -6.49 8.29
N LEU A 70 -5.12 -6.00 7.08
CA LEU A 70 -6.39 -5.33 6.80
C LEU A 70 -7.59 -6.24 7.04
N ARG A 71 -7.49 -7.52 6.63
CA ARG A 71 -8.55 -8.52 6.84
C ARG A 71 -8.78 -8.85 8.31
N ARG A 72 -7.72 -8.90 9.11
CA ARG A 72 -7.79 -9.12 10.56
C ARG A 72 -8.36 -7.91 11.28
N LEU A 73 -7.82 -6.71 10.97
CA LEU A 73 -8.20 -5.47 11.63
C LEU A 73 -9.63 -5.04 11.24
N ARG A 74 -10.04 -5.28 10.00
CA ARG A 74 -11.33 -4.83 9.44
C ARG A 74 -11.58 -3.35 9.72
N PRO A 75 -10.70 -2.45 9.23
CA PRO A 75 -10.85 -1.03 9.47
C PRO A 75 -12.12 -0.50 8.80
N THR A 76 -12.77 0.42 9.50
CA THR A 76 -13.92 1.19 9.04
C THR A 76 -13.50 2.22 7.98
N PRO A 77 -14.44 2.74 7.17
CA PRO A 77 -14.15 3.80 6.21
C PRO A 77 -13.54 5.06 6.85
N GLU A 78 -13.95 5.39 8.08
CA GLU A 78 -13.44 6.51 8.87
C GLU A 78 -11.97 6.31 9.22
N GLU A 79 -11.63 5.12 9.72
CA GLU A 79 -10.25 4.73 10.05
C GLU A 79 -9.34 4.77 8.81
N ILE A 80 -9.81 4.23 7.68
CA ILE A 80 -9.07 4.24 6.42
C ILE A 80 -8.87 5.66 5.89
N SER A 81 -9.90 6.50 5.96
CA SER A 81 -9.80 7.91 5.55
C SER A 81 -8.76 8.65 6.38
N ALA A 82 -8.78 8.46 7.70
CA ALA A 82 -7.81 9.08 8.60
C ALA A 82 -6.39 8.57 8.35
N LEU A 83 -6.20 7.26 8.18
CA LEU A 83 -4.91 6.65 7.88
C LEU A 83 -4.31 7.21 6.57
N LYS A 84 -5.12 7.34 5.52
CA LYS A 84 -4.72 7.94 4.24
C LYS A 84 -4.24 9.38 4.42
N VAL A 85 -4.95 10.21 5.21
CA VAL A 85 -4.52 11.59 5.50
C VAL A 85 -3.19 11.61 6.26
N LEU A 86 -3.03 10.75 7.26
CA LEU A 86 -1.78 10.66 8.04
C LEU A 86 -0.59 10.20 7.20
N MET A 87 -0.81 9.32 6.22
CA MET A 87 0.19 8.88 5.25
C MET A 87 0.56 9.98 4.25
N LEU A 88 -0.42 10.77 3.77
CA LEU A 88 -0.16 11.90 2.88
C LEU A 88 0.74 12.94 3.55
N MET A 89 0.44 13.25 4.80
CA MET A 89 1.07 14.33 5.55
C MET A 89 2.30 13.85 6.33
N LYS A 90 3.06 12.87 5.82
CA LYS A 90 4.23 12.31 6.52
C LYS A 90 5.38 13.32 6.53
N PRO A 91 5.78 13.87 7.70
CA PRO A 91 6.75 14.97 7.77
C PRO A 91 8.14 14.61 7.23
N THR A 92 8.53 13.33 7.29
CA THR A 92 9.83 12.86 6.79
C THR A 92 9.97 12.97 5.27
N ILE A 93 8.86 12.97 4.53
CA ILE A 93 8.86 13.14 3.07
C ILE A 93 9.01 14.62 2.70
N ILE A 94 8.60 15.52 3.60
CA ILE A 94 8.46 16.96 3.34
C ILE A 94 9.70 17.73 3.80
N ARG A 95 10.63 17.08 4.51
CA ARG A 95 11.78 17.76 5.09
C ARG A 95 12.95 17.90 4.12
N GLU A 96 13.29 16.90 3.31
CA GLU A 96 14.49 16.98 2.48
C GLU A 96 14.37 16.16 1.19
N SER A 97 14.48 16.86 0.05
CA SER A 97 14.99 16.28 -1.20
C SER A 97 16.24 17.09 -1.56
N GLU A 98 17.39 16.43 -1.68
CA GLU A 98 18.65 17.05 -2.13
C GLU A 98 19.09 18.32 -1.36
N GLY A 99 18.79 18.39 -0.06
CA GLY A 99 19.20 19.52 0.79
C GLY A 99 18.37 20.80 0.62
N VAL A 100 17.30 20.76 -0.17
CA VAL A 100 16.31 21.85 -0.26
C VAL A 100 15.11 21.52 0.62
N PRO A 101 14.74 22.39 1.58
CA PRO A 101 13.51 22.23 2.34
C PRO A 101 12.31 22.27 1.39
N LEU A 102 11.52 21.19 1.32
CA LEU A 102 10.31 21.14 0.50
C LEU A 102 9.15 21.92 1.12
N ALA A 103 9.28 22.34 2.38
CA ALA A 103 8.32 23.17 3.09
C ALA A 103 9.00 24.12 4.08
N SER A 104 8.38 25.27 4.29
CA SER A 104 8.72 26.23 5.33
C SER A 104 8.37 25.71 6.74
N SER A 105 8.94 26.34 7.77
CA SER A 105 8.64 26.00 9.16
C SER A 105 7.15 26.15 9.51
N ASP A 106 6.48 27.15 8.92
CA ASP A 106 5.06 27.38 9.17
C ASP A 106 4.17 26.34 8.47
N GLU A 107 4.54 25.88 7.28
CA GLU A 107 3.87 24.76 6.61
C GLU A 107 4.04 23.45 7.40
N LEU A 108 5.24 23.19 7.93
CA LEU A 108 5.48 22.02 8.79
C LEU A 108 4.65 22.07 10.09
N ARG A 109 4.50 23.26 10.69
CA ARG A 109 3.60 23.47 11.84
C ARG A 109 2.14 23.23 11.46
N LEU A 110 1.70 23.76 10.32
CA LEU A 110 0.35 23.55 9.82
C LEU A 110 0.06 22.06 9.62
N LEU A 111 0.97 21.32 8.97
CA LEU A 111 0.85 19.88 8.76
C LEU A 111 0.79 19.10 10.08
N SER A 112 1.63 19.46 11.05
CA SER A 112 1.61 18.85 12.38
C SER A 112 0.25 19.07 13.06
N ASN A 113 -0.26 20.31 13.03
CA ASN A 113 -1.58 20.64 13.58
C ASN A 113 -2.73 19.87 12.93
N VAL A 114 -2.67 19.62 11.61
CA VAL A 114 -3.67 18.82 10.92
C VAL A 114 -3.60 17.36 11.34
N ARG A 115 -2.39 16.78 11.43
CA ARG A 115 -2.20 15.40 11.92
C ARG A 115 -2.76 15.22 13.34
N ASP A 116 -2.46 16.16 14.23
CA ASP A 116 -2.94 16.13 15.62
C ASP A 116 -4.48 16.16 15.69
N LYS A 117 -5.12 16.97 14.83
CA LYS A 117 -6.59 16.99 14.70
C LYS A 117 -7.15 15.67 14.19
N VAL A 118 -6.50 15.04 13.22
CA VAL A 118 -6.93 13.73 12.70
C VAL A 118 -6.82 12.64 13.79
N LEU A 119 -5.71 12.61 14.52
CA LEU A 119 -5.51 11.66 15.63
C LEU A 119 -6.52 11.90 16.76
N THR A 120 -6.74 13.16 17.15
CA THR A 120 -7.74 13.53 18.17
C THR A 120 -9.15 13.15 17.70
N GLY A 121 -9.46 13.35 16.42
CA GLY A 121 -10.74 12.98 15.82
C GLY A 121 -10.97 11.47 15.82
N LEU A 122 -9.95 10.67 15.46
CA LEU A 122 -10.01 9.20 15.56
C LEU A 122 -10.23 8.73 16.98
N HIS A 123 -9.49 9.29 17.93
CA HIS A 123 -9.65 8.96 19.34
C HIS A 123 -11.10 9.26 19.79
N ALA A 124 -11.61 10.47 19.52
CA ALA A 124 -12.99 10.82 19.84
C ALA A 124 -14.03 9.90 19.16
N TYR A 125 -13.77 9.49 17.92
CA TYR A 125 -14.59 8.52 17.20
C TYR A 125 -14.69 7.19 17.96
N TYR A 126 -13.57 6.63 18.43
CA TYR A 126 -13.56 5.39 19.20
C TYR A 126 -14.37 5.47 20.50
N PHE A 127 -14.27 6.58 21.24
CA PHE A 127 -15.11 6.79 22.42
C PHE A 127 -16.60 6.84 22.06
N ALA A 128 -16.95 7.50 20.96
CA ALA A 128 -18.33 7.62 20.52
C ALA A 128 -18.91 6.29 19.97
N SER A 129 -18.07 5.44 19.36
CA SER A 129 -18.46 4.13 18.84
C SER A 129 -18.51 3.04 19.91
N GLY A 130 -18.07 3.34 21.15
CA GLY A 130 -18.03 2.36 22.24
C GLY A 130 -16.92 1.32 22.09
N GLU A 131 -15.80 1.68 21.44
CA GLU A 131 -14.62 0.81 21.35
C GLU A 131 -14.08 0.50 22.75
N GLU A 132 -13.79 -0.78 23.02
CA GLU A 132 -13.37 -1.23 24.35
C GLU A 132 -11.93 -0.80 24.65
N ASN A 133 -11.07 -0.81 23.63
CA ASN A 133 -9.65 -0.48 23.78
C ASN A 133 -9.17 0.52 22.71
N PRO A 134 -9.56 1.82 22.80
CA PRO A 134 -9.28 2.83 21.78
C PRO A 134 -7.79 3.02 21.45
N GLU A 135 -6.91 2.92 22.45
CA GLU A 135 -5.47 3.12 22.28
C GLU A 135 -4.83 1.97 21.50
N GLU A 136 -5.20 0.72 21.83
CA GLU A 136 -4.75 -0.48 21.12
C GLU A 136 -5.26 -0.45 19.67
N ARG A 137 -6.55 -0.14 19.47
CA ARG A 137 -7.14 0.00 18.14
C ARG A 137 -6.45 1.06 17.29
N LEU A 138 -6.13 2.22 17.90
CA LEU A 138 -5.37 3.27 17.23
C LEU A 138 -3.96 2.79 16.84
N SER A 139 -3.27 2.11 17.75
CA SER A 139 -1.94 1.57 17.50
C SER A 139 -1.95 0.59 16.33
N ASP A 140 -2.86 -0.38 16.34
CA ASP A 140 -2.99 -1.38 15.28
C ASP A 140 -3.28 -0.74 13.92
N LEU A 141 -4.16 0.26 13.88
CA LEU A 141 -4.43 1.03 12.67
C LEU A 141 -3.18 1.74 12.15
N LEU A 142 -2.41 2.38 13.04
CA LEU A 142 -1.20 3.10 12.65
C LEU A 142 -0.08 2.16 12.19
N MET A 143 0.00 0.93 12.72
CA MET A 143 0.97 -0.07 12.28
C MET A 143 0.81 -0.44 10.80
N LEU A 144 -0.42 -0.40 10.26
CA LEU A 144 -0.66 -0.61 8.82
C LEU A 144 0.13 0.36 7.95
N SER A 145 0.34 1.60 8.40
CA SER A 145 1.12 2.60 7.63
C SER A 145 2.57 2.18 7.40
N GLY A 146 3.15 1.40 8.32
CA GLY A 146 4.50 0.86 8.20
C GLY A 146 4.60 -0.18 7.10
N GLY A 147 3.71 -1.18 7.13
CA GLY A 147 3.61 -2.21 6.09
C GLY A 147 3.38 -1.59 4.71
N VAL A 148 2.47 -0.61 4.61
CA VAL A 148 2.19 0.09 3.35
C VAL A 148 3.41 0.85 2.83
N ALA A 149 4.19 1.49 3.70
CA ALA A 149 5.38 2.21 3.29
C ALA A 149 6.46 1.26 2.74
N ILE A 150 6.67 0.10 3.40
CA ILE A 150 7.63 -0.92 2.95
C ILE A 150 7.18 -1.50 1.60
N CYS A 151 5.92 -1.90 1.48
CA CYS A 151 5.39 -2.45 0.24
C CYS A 151 5.46 -1.44 -0.90
N ALA A 152 5.15 -0.16 -0.65
CA ALA A 152 5.25 0.88 -1.66
C ALA A 152 6.67 1.08 -2.20
N ALA A 153 7.70 0.97 -1.34
CA ALA A 153 9.09 1.02 -1.77
C ALA A 153 9.45 -0.21 -2.61
N GLN A 154 9.03 -1.39 -2.18
CA GLN A 154 9.25 -2.63 -2.91
C GLN A 154 8.50 -2.67 -4.26
N GLU A 155 7.30 -2.09 -4.34
CA GLU A 155 6.55 -1.93 -5.59
C GLU A 155 7.39 -1.13 -6.59
N LEU A 156 8.00 -0.02 -6.15
CA LEU A 156 8.84 0.80 -7.02
C LEU A 156 10.04 0.03 -7.56
N GLU A 157 10.71 -0.76 -6.73
CA GLU A 157 11.79 -1.66 -7.14
C GLU A 157 11.31 -2.72 -8.15
N GLY A 158 10.14 -3.32 -7.89
CA GLY A 158 9.52 -4.28 -8.80
C GLY A 158 9.23 -3.67 -10.17
N LEU A 159 8.68 -2.46 -10.21
CA LEU A 159 8.42 -1.73 -11.45
C LEU A 159 9.73 -1.39 -12.20
N HIS A 160 10.80 -1.04 -11.48
CA HIS A 160 12.14 -0.86 -12.06
C HIS A 160 12.67 -2.14 -12.72
N LEU A 161 12.53 -3.30 -12.06
CA LEU A 161 12.95 -4.59 -12.62
C LEU A 161 12.17 -4.93 -13.88
N LEU A 162 10.84 -4.77 -13.85
CA LEU A 162 9.99 -5.04 -15.01
C LEU A 162 10.34 -4.13 -16.19
N ARG A 163 10.67 -2.86 -15.93
CA ARG A 163 11.17 -1.94 -16.97
C ARG A 163 12.52 -2.40 -17.50
N PHE A 164 13.46 -2.72 -16.62
CA PHE A 164 14.82 -3.10 -17.00
C PHE A 164 14.87 -4.34 -17.92
N PHE A 165 14.01 -5.33 -17.65
CA PHE A 165 13.92 -6.55 -18.46
C PHE A 165 12.91 -6.46 -19.62
N ASP A 166 12.41 -5.26 -19.98
CA ASP A 166 11.40 -5.04 -21.03
C ASP A 166 10.14 -5.92 -20.88
N MET A 167 9.77 -6.17 -19.62
CA MET A 167 8.59 -6.96 -19.27
C MET A 167 7.31 -6.13 -19.20
N ALA A 168 7.43 -4.86 -18.85
CA ALA A 168 6.33 -3.90 -18.82
C ALA A 168 6.68 -2.62 -19.58
N ARG A 169 5.68 -2.04 -20.24
CA ARG A 169 5.78 -0.72 -20.85
C ARG A 169 5.12 0.30 -19.95
N PHE A 170 5.75 1.46 -19.85
CA PHE A 170 5.26 2.61 -19.11
C PHE A 170 5.06 3.74 -20.11
N ASP A 171 3.94 4.43 -20.03
CA ASP A 171 3.77 5.69 -20.75
C ASP A 171 4.68 6.78 -20.15
N ASP A 172 4.82 7.90 -20.87
CA ASP A 172 5.76 8.97 -20.50
C ASP A 172 5.46 9.58 -19.12
N ASP A 173 4.19 9.66 -18.74
CA ASP A 173 3.76 10.28 -17.48
C ASP A 173 4.05 9.34 -16.30
N CYS A 174 3.70 8.05 -16.42
CA CYS A 174 4.03 7.03 -15.44
C CYS A 174 5.55 6.87 -15.30
N ALA A 175 6.28 6.91 -16.42
CA ALA A 175 7.73 6.79 -16.40
C ALA A 175 8.40 7.95 -15.64
N LYS A 176 7.97 9.20 -15.89
CA LYS A 176 8.48 10.37 -15.16
C LYS A 176 8.15 10.29 -13.66
N LEU A 177 6.92 9.89 -13.33
CA LEU A 177 6.47 9.80 -11.94
C LEU A 177 7.22 8.72 -11.15
N LEU A 178 7.40 7.55 -11.74
CA LEU A 178 7.97 6.38 -11.06
C LEU A 178 9.50 6.38 -11.06
N PHE A 179 10.13 6.87 -12.13
CA PHE A 179 11.56 6.67 -12.36
C PHE A 179 12.35 7.97 -12.46
N GLY A 180 11.69 9.12 -12.35
CA GLY A 180 12.30 10.41 -12.65
C GLY A 180 12.45 10.65 -14.16
N GLY A 181 12.76 11.90 -14.50
CA GLY A 181 13.13 12.33 -15.85
C GLY A 181 14.63 12.24 -16.10
#